data_AF-A0A8T7E2L2-F1
#
_entry.id   AF-A0A8T7E2L2-F1
#
_cell.length_a   1.000
_cell.length_b   1.000
_cell.length_c   1.000
_cell.angle_alpha   90.00
_cell.angle_beta   90.00
_cell.angle_gamma   90.00
#
_symmetry.space_group_name_H-M   'P 1'
#
loop_
_entity.id
_entity.type
_entity.pdbx_description
1 polymer ?
#
loop_
_entity_poly.entity_id
_entity_poly.type
_entity_poly.pdbx_seq_one_letter_code
_entity_poly.pdbx_strand_id
1 'polypeptide(L)'
;MALVAAAAAHANVGIPLLGSYAIYQIGLLLPVVIIEAAVFRNALRVPVWRAGWAAVLVNVISTLVGACIVLATFFFDLGTAPGTSTDVFTLIILYPFYRLSILIENATARWPLGSIDRHKIRAAVVFANRGSYFMLAVFILARIVKSRIVNGYFI
;
A
#
# COMPACT_ATOMS: atom_id res chain seq x y z
N MET A 1 27.01 26.10 -7.06
CA MET A 1 26.30 25.89 -8.34
C MET A 1 26.19 24.42 -8.75
N ALA A 2 27.22 23.58 -8.62
CA ALA A 2 27.15 22.15 -8.97
C ALA A 2 26.08 21.35 -8.19
N LEU A 3 25.86 21.66 -6.91
CA LEU A 3 24.82 21.00 -6.08
C LEU A 3 23.39 21.32 -6.56
N VAL A 4 23.15 22.56 -7.01
CA VAL A 4 21.85 23.01 -7.55
C VAL A 4 21.60 22.41 -8.92
N ALA A 5 22.64 22.28 -9.74
CA ALA A 5 22.53 21.61 -11.05
C ALA A 5 22.29 20.10 -10.94
N ALA A 6 22.93 19.43 -9.96
CA ALA A 6 22.69 18.01 -9.67
C ALA A 6 21.29 17.75 -9.09
N ALA A 7 20.80 18.63 -8.21
CA ALA A 7 19.42 18.57 -7.69
C ALA A 7 18.38 18.85 -8.78
N ALA A 8 18.64 19.80 -9.68
CA ALA A 8 17.77 20.09 -10.82
C ALA A 8 17.76 18.94 -11.86
N ALA A 9 18.90 18.29 -12.09
CA ALA A 9 18.98 17.11 -12.95
C ALA A 9 18.24 15.90 -12.36
N HIS A 10 18.35 15.66 -11.05
CA HIS A 10 17.57 14.62 -10.36
C HIS A 10 16.07 14.97 -10.29
N ALA A 11 15.71 16.25 -10.13
CA ALA A 11 14.32 16.69 -10.14
C ALA A 11 13.69 16.55 -11.53
N ASN A 12 14.41 16.88 -12.61
CA ASN A 12 13.88 16.79 -13.97
C ASN A 12 13.71 15.34 -14.47
N VAL A 13 14.49 14.39 -13.94
CA VAL A 13 14.28 12.95 -14.18
C VAL A 13 13.27 12.36 -13.19
N GLY A 14 13.26 12.88 -11.96
CA GLY A 14 12.39 12.43 -10.87
C GLY A 14 10.93 12.84 -11.02
N ILE A 15 10.60 14.02 -11.56
CA ILE A 15 9.21 14.49 -11.72
C ILE A 15 8.44 13.64 -12.76
N PRO A 16 8.98 13.29 -13.95
CA PRO A 16 8.32 12.37 -14.88
C PRO A 16 8.18 10.95 -14.32
N LEU A 17 9.17 10.47 -13.57
CA LEU A 17 9.12 9.17 -12.89
C LEU A 17 8.08 9.16 -11.77
N LEU A 18 8.00 10.21 -10.94
CA LEU A 18 6.96 10.38 -9.92
C LEU A 18 5.57 10.47 -10.54
N GLY A 19 5.40 11.23 -11.63
CA GLY A 19 4.12 11.36 -12.32
C GLY A 19 3.64 10.03 -12.90
N SER A 20 4.53 9.30 -13.58
CA SER A 20 4.20 7.99 -14.15
C SER A 20 3.95 6.91 -13.09
N TYR A 21 4.75 6.87 -12.01
CA TYR A 21 4.51 5.98 -10.87
C TYR A 21 3.23 6.34 -10.12
N ALA A 22 2.93 7.61 -9.92
CA ALA A 22 1.71 8.05 -9.25
C ALA A 22 0.45 7.64 -10.04
N ILE A 23 0.45 7.83 -11.36
CA ILE A 23 -0.66 7.38 -12.22
C ILE A 23 -0.82 5.86 -12.15
N TYR A 24 0.28 5.11 -12.18
CA TYR A 24 0.22 3.65 -12.07
C TYR A 24 -0.30 3.19 -10.70
N GLN A 25 0.13 3.83 -9.61
CA GLN A 25 -0.37 3.53 -8.27
C GLN A 25 -1.85 3.90 -8.10
N ILE A 26 -2.29 5.04 -8.64
CA ILE A 26 -3.71 5.43 -8.66
C ILE A 26 -4.53 4.38 -9.44
N GLY A 27 -4.01 3.93 -10.58
CA GLY A 27 -4.63 2.86 -11.39
C GLY A 27 -4.76 1.54 -10.64
N LEU A 28 -3.74 1.17 -9.86
CA LEU A 28 -3.76 -0.01 -8.98
C LEU A 28 -4.65 0.16 -7.74
N LEU A 29 -4.85 1.39 -7.26
CA LEU A 29 -5.70 1.67 -6.10
C LEU A 29 -7.17 1.41 -6.41
N LEU A 30 -7.59 1.69 -7.64
CA LEU A 30 -8.98 1.54 -8.09
C LEU A 30 -9.53 0.10 -7.91
N PRO A 31 -8.88 -0.97 -8.42
CA PRO A 31 -9.36 -2.34 -8.20
C PRO A 31 -9.34 -2.74 -6.73
N VAL A 32 -8.35 -2.29 -5.94
CA VAL A 32 -8.30 -2.55 -4.49
C VAL A 32 -9.52 -1.93 -3.80
N VAL A 33 -9.79 -0.65 -4.04
CA VAL A 33 -10.95 0.06 -3.47
C VAL A 33 -12.26 -0.61 -3.88
N ILE A 34 -12.39 -1.08 -5.12
CA ILE A 34 -13.60 -1.79 -5.59
C ILE A 34 -13.79 -3.10 -4.82
N ILE A 35 -12.73 -3.91 -4.68
CA ILE A 35 -12.78 -5.18 -3.95
C ILE A 35 -13.12 -4.93 -2.47
N GLU A 36 -12.47 -3.98 -1.83
CA GLU A 36 -12.71 -3.66 -0.42
C GLU A 36 -14.11 -3.10 -0.18
N ALA A 37 -14.61 -2.23 -1.06
CA ALA A 37 -15.98 -1.74 -1.01
C ALA A 37 -17.00 -2.88 -1.17
N ALA A 38 -16.74 -3.83 -2.07
CA ALA A 38 -17.58 -5.01 -2.22
C ALA A 38 -17.57 -5.89 -0.97
N VAL A 39 -16.41 -6.09 -0.35
CA VAL A 39 -16.26 -6.81 0.93
C VAL A 39 -17.04 -6.10 2.04
N PHE A 40 -16.88 -4.80 2.23
CA PHE A 40 -17.60 -4.05 3.26
C PHE A 40 -19.10 -4.08 3.05
N ARG A 41 -19.56 -3.91 1.80
CA ARG A 41 -20.99 -4.02 1.47
C ARG A 41 -21.54 -5.38 1.84
N ASN A 42 -20.87 -6.47 1.43
CA ASN A 42 -21.35 -7.83 1.64
C ASN A 42 -21.28 -8.24 3.13
N ALA A 43 -20.20 -7.89 3.83
CA ALA A 43 -20.00 -8.25 5.22
C ALA A 43 -20.84 -7.42 6.19
N LEU A 44 -21.03 -6.13 5.92
CA LEU A 44 -21.71 -5.19 6.83
C LEU A 44 -23.13 -4.83 6.40
N ARG A 45 -23.57 -5.28 5.22
CA ARG A 45 -24.89 -4.99 4.63
C ARG A 45 -25.22 -3.50 4.56
N VAL A 46 -24.22 -2.68 4.26
CA VAL A 46 -24.34 -1.22 4.11
C VAL A 46 -24.63 -0.79 2.67
N PRO A 47 -25.20 0.41 2.45
CA PRO A 47 -25.34 0.94 1.10
C PRO A 47 -23.98 1.14 0.42
N VAL A 48 -23.96 0.96 -0.91
CA VAL A 48 -22.73 0.98 -1.75
C VAL A 48 -21.90 2.24 -1.51
N TRP A 49 -22.53 3.41 -1.40
CA TRP A 49 -21.82 4.67 -1.19
C TRP A 49 -21.06 4.69 0.15
N ARG A 50 -21.63 4.16 1.24
CA ARG A 50 -20.93 4.09 2.55
C ARG A 50 -19.76 3.12 2.51
N ALA A 51 -19.94 1.96 1.86
CA ALA A 51 -18.86 1.00 1.66
C ALA A 51 -17.72 1.58 0.81
N GLY A 52 -18.07 2.30 -0.26
CA GLY A 52 -17.14 3.00 -1.12
C GLY A 52 -16.33 4.06 -0.37
N TRP A 53 -16.99 4.93 0.39
CA TRP A 53 -16.30 5.94 1.21
C TRP A 53 -15.40 5.32 2.27
N ALA A 54 -15.85 4.24 2.92
CA ALA A 54 -15.03 3.52 3.88
C ALA A 54 -13.76 2.96 3.22
N ALA A 55 -13.88 2.30 2.07
CA ALA A 55 -12.75 1.76 1.31
C ALA A 55 -11.79 2.87 0.84
N VAL A 56 -12.31 3.98 0.30
CA VAL A 56 -11.49 5.12 -0.13
C VAL A 56 -10.72 5.72 1.05
N LEU A 57 -11.39 6.01 2.18
CA LEU A 57 -10.75 6.60 3.36
C LEU A 57 -9.67 5.68 3.93
N VAL A 58 -9.95 4.39 4.03
CA VAL A 58 -9.00 3.36 4.46
C VAL A 58 -7.76 3.39 3.57
N ASN A 59 -7.92 3.30 2.24
CA ASN A 59 -6.79 3.26 1.32
C ASN A 59 -5.98 4.56 1.33
N VAL A 60 -6.63 5.72 1.33
CA VAL A 60 -5.95 7.02 1.38
C VAL A 60 -5.12 7.15 2.64
N ILE A 61 -5.70 6.84 3.81
CA ILE A 61 -4.98 7.00 5.08
C ILE A 61 -3.86 5.96 5.21
N SER A 62 -4.11 4.69 4.86
CA SER A 62 -3.06 3.66 4.85
C SER A 62 -1.92 4.02 3.90
N THR A 63 -2.21 4.60 2.73
CA THR A 63 -1.21 5.07 1.76
C THR A 63 -0.39 6.24 2.32
N LEU A 64 -1.04 7.24 2.92
CA LEU A 64 -0.35 8.38 3.52
C LEU A 64 0.57 7.94 4.67
N VAL A 65 0.10 7.04 5.53
CA VAL A 65 0.93 6.50 6.62
C VAL A 65 2.10 5.69 6.06
N GLY A 66 1.86 4.85 5.06
CA GLY A 66 2.92 4.12 4.36
C GLY A 66 3.97 5.05 3.76
N ALA A 67 3.55 6.11 3.08
CA ALA A 67 4.44 7.14 2.52
C ALA A 67 5.27 7.84 3.60
N CYS A 68 4.65 8.22 4.72
CA CYS A 68 5.35 8.80 5.87
C CYS A 68 6.41 7.84 6.43
N ILE A 69 6.13 6.55 6.52
CA ILE A 69 7.11 5.55 7.00
C ILE A 69 8.28 5.44 6.03
N VAL A 70 8.02 5.34 4.73
CA VAL A 70 9.08 5.28 3.71
C VAL A 70 9.96 6.53 3.76
N LEU A 71 9.35 7.72 3.85
CA LEU A 71 10.09 8.97 4.00
C LEU A 71 10.92 8.97 5.28
N ALA A 72 10.35 8.55 6.41
CA ALA A 72 11.09 8.44 7.67
C ALA A 72 12.29 7.50 7.53
N THR A 73 12.15 6.33 6.91
CA THR A 73 13.28 5.41 6.70
C THR A 73 14.40 6.02 5.86
N PHE A 74 14.05 6.88 4.90
CA PHE A 74 15.02 7.61 4.08
C PHE A 74 15.73 8.73 4.87
N PHE A 75 14.99 9.51 5.68
CA PHE A 75 15.56 10.61 6.46
C PHE A 75 16.37 10.17 7.68
N PHE A 76 16.03 9.04 8.29
CA PHE A 76 16.74 8.51 9.45
C PHE A 76 17.86 7.53 9.10
N ASP A 77 18.21 7.42 7.81
CA ASP A 77 19.23 6.50 7.28
C ASP A 77 19.07 5.06 7.82
N LEU A 78 17.81 4.67 8.06
CA LEU A 78 17.42 3.32 8.45
C LEU A 78 17.44 2.37 7.24
N GLY A 79 17.88 2.87 6.08
CA GLY A 79 17.90 2.19 4.80
C GLY A 79 19.16 1.35 4.60
N THR A 80 18.95 0.07 4.32
CA THR A 80 19.96 -0.84 3.76
C THR A 80 20.58 -0.25 2.48
N ALA A 81 21.88 -0.48 2.30
CA ALA A 81 22.65 -0.02 1.14
C ALA A 81 21.95 -0.36 -0.21
N PRO A 82 22.06 0.53 -1.22
CA PRO A 82 21.46 0.29 -2.53
C PRO A 82 22.07 -0.97 -3.17
N GLY A 83 21.24 -2.00 -3.38
CA GLY A 83 21.62 -3.22 -4.11
C GLY A 83 21.36 -4.56 -3.42
N THR A 84 20.96 -4.59 -2.15
CA THR A 84 20.69 -5.84 -1.41
C THR A 84 19.22 -6.25 -1.39
N SER A 85 18.90 -7.38 -2.04
CA SER A 85 17.71 -8.24 -1.86
C SER A 85 16.44 -7.53 -1.36
N THR A 86 15.89 -6.68 -2.21
CA THR A 86 14.74 -5.82 -1.92
C THR A 86 13.42 -6.58 -1.88
N ASP A 87 13.21 -7.59 -2.71
CA ASP A 87 11.91 -8.26 -2.80
C ASP A 87 11.66 -9.22 -1.62
N VAL A 88 12.69 -9.96 -1.18
CA VAL A 88 12.59 -10.86 -0.01
C VAL A 88 12.40 -10.07 1.29
N PHE A 89 13.13 -8.96 1.45
CA PHE A 89 12.97 -8.08 2.60
C PHE A 89 11.57 -7.43 2.60
N THR A 90 11.02 -7.11 1.43
CA THR A 90 9.63 -6.62 1.30
C THR A 90 8.62 -7.67 1.80
N LEU A 91 8.82 -8.97 1.55
CA LEU A 91 7.97 -10.04 2.10
C LEU A 91 8.05 -10.12 3.63
N ILE A 92 9.22 -9.86 4.23
CA ILE A 92 9.38 -9.86 5.69
C ILE A 92 8.67 -8.64 6.29
N ILE A 93 8.83 -7.46 5.67
CA ILE A 93 8.22 -6.20 6.10
C ILE A 93 6.70 -6.17 5.88
N LEU A 94 6.18 -6.94 4.93
CA LEU A 94 4.74 -7.07 4.70
C LEU A 94 3.96 -7.45 5.96
N TYR A 95 4.51 -8.30 6.83
CA TYR A 95 3.82 -8.71 8.05
C TYR A 95 3.62 -7.58 9.08
N PRO A 96 4.65 -6.82 9.49
CA PRO A 96 4.44 -5.68 10.38
C PRO A 96 3.57 -4.60 9.75
N PHE A 97 3.69 -4.36 8.44
CA PHE A 97 2.82 -3.42 7.73
C PHE A 97 1.36 -3.89 7.70
N TYR A 98 1.09 -5.18 7.50
CA TYR A 98 -0.24 -5.77 7.59
C TYR A 98 -0.88 -5.51 8.95
N ARG A 99 -0.13 -5.72 10.04
CA ARG A 99 -0.61 -5.44 11.39
C ARG A 99 -0.91 -3.96 11.59
N LEU A 100 -0.03 -3.09 11.12
CA LEU A 100 -0.20 -1.64 11.23
C LEU A 100 -1.41 -1.15 10.42
N SER A 101 -1.57 -1.65 9.19
CA SER A 101 -2.70 -1.35 8.32
C SER A 101 -4.02 -1.78 8.98
N ILE A 102 -4.12 -2.97 9.57
CA ILE A 102 -5.32 -3.37 10.34
C ILE A 102 -5.63 -2.37 11.48
N LEU A 103 -4.62 -1.88 12.20
CA LEU A 103 -4.84 -0.94 13.30
C LEU A 103 -5.39 0.39 12.80
N ILE A 104 -4.79 0.94 11.75
CA ILE A 104 -5.20 2.19 11.12
C ILE A 104 -6.61 2.05 10.55
N GLU A 105 -6.86 1.00 9.78
CA GLU A 105 -8.12 0.79 9.09
C GLU A 105 -9.29 0.54 10.03
N ASN A 106 -9.04 -0.15 11.14
CA ASN A 106 -10.05 -0.28 12.19
C ASN A 106 -10.39 1.06 12.84
N ALA A 107 -9.45 1.99 12.92
CA ALA A 107 -9.70 3.33 13.45
C ALA A 107 -10.45 4.20 12.42
N THR A 108 -10.06 4.14 11.14
CA THR A 108 -10.60 5.00 10.09
C THR A 108 -11.95 4.53 9.58
N ALA A 109 -12.16 3.23 9.39
CA ALA A 109 -13.43 2.67 8.93
C ALA A 109 -14.60 2.91 9.91
N ARG A 110 -14.29 3.16 11.19
CA ARG A 110 -15.30 3.50 12.21
C ARG A 110 -16.03 4.80 11.92
N TRP A 111 -15.38 5.77 11.28
CA TRP A 111 -15.98 7.06 11.05
C TRP A 111 -17.18 7.00 10.08
N PRO A 112 -17.05 6.44 8.86
CA PRO A 112 -18.17 6.30 7.94
C PRO A 112 -19.16 5.18 8.33
N LEU A 113 -18.76 4.23 9.18
CA LEU A 113 -19.56 3.04 9.55
C LEU A 113 -20.07 3.06 11.00
N GLY A 114 -20.01 4.20 11.70
CA GLY A 114 -20.14 4.30 13.16
C GLY A 114 -21.41 3.74 13.80
N SER A 115 -22.46 3.46 13.02
CA SER A 115 -23.69 2.82 13.51
C SER A 115 -23.62 1.28 13.60
N ILE A 116 -22.52 0.66 13.16
CA ILE A 116 -22.36 -0.79 13.06
C ILE A 116 -21.50 -1.32 14.19
N ASP A 117 -21.80 -2.55 14.62
CA ASP A 117 -21.02 -3.27 15.62
C ASP A 117 -19.53 -3.32 15.26
N ARG A 118 -18.70 -2.90 16.21
CA ARG A 118 -17.23 -2.84 16.14
C ARG A 118 -16.62 -4.19 15.78
N HIS A 119 -17.19 -5.29 16.28
CA HIS A 119 -16.68 -6.63 15.99
C HIS A 119 -16.87 -6.99 14.51
N LYS A 120 -18.00 -6.60 13.92
CA LYS A 120 -18.29 -6.82 12.50
C LYS A 120 -17.40 -5.97 11.60
N ILE A 121 -17.22 -4.68 11.93
CA ILE A 121 -16.31 -3.79 11.19
C ILE A 121 -14.90 -4.38 11.21
N ARG A 122 -14.41 -4.80 12.38
CA ARG A 122 -13.07 -5.39 12.51
C ARG A 122 -12.91 -6.67 11.70
N ALA A 123 -13.90 -7.56 11.72
CA ALA A 123 -13.86 -8.79 10.93
C ALA A 123 -13.81 -8.49 9.43
N ALA A 124 -14.61 -7.52 8.96
CA ALA A 124 -14.64 -7.11 7.56
C ALA A 124 -13.32 -6.46 7.13
N VAL A 125 -12.75 -5.56 7.94
CA VAL A 125 -11.43 -4.96 7.71
C VAL A 125 -10.36 -6.04 7.62
N VAL A 126 -10.28 -6.96 8.60
CA VAL A 126 -9.29 -8.04 8.57
C VAL A 126 -9.42 -8.91 7.31
N PHE A 127 -10.65 -9.19 6.88
CA PHE A 127 -10.90 -9.98 5.67
C PHE A 127 -10.44 -9.25 4.39
N ALA A 128 -10.84 -7.98 4.22
CA ALA A 128 -10.42 -7.14 3.11
C ALA A 128 -8.89 -7.05 3.02
N ASN A 129 -8.27 -6.76 4.16
CA ASN A 129 -6.85 -6.51 4.29
C ASN A 129 -6.01 -7.79 4.04
N ARG A 130 -6.52 -8.97 4.43
CA ARG A 130 -5.91 -10.26 4.03
C ARG A 130 -5.89 -10.44 2.51
N GLY A 131 -6.96 -10.06 1.82
CA GLY A 131 -7.03 -10.10 0.37
C GLY A 131 -5.98 -9.20 -0.28
N SER A 132 -5.93 -7.93 0.15
CA SER A 132 -4.98 -6.93 -0.36
C SER A 132 -3.52 -7.35 -0.15
N TYR A 133 -3.16 -7.83 1.04
CA TYR A 133 -1.80 -8.29 1.33
C TYR A 133 -1.45 -9.62 0.65
N PHE A 134 -2.42 -10.51 0.46
CA PHE A 134 -2.21 -11.73 -0.32
C PHE A 134 -1.91 -11.41 -1.78
N MET A 135 -2.67 -10.50 -2.40
CA MET A 135 -2.39 -10.04 -3.77
C MET A 135 -1.00 -9.41 -3.87
N LEU A 136 -0.60 -8.60 -2.88
CA LEU A 136 0.73 -7.97 -2.85
C LEU A 136 1.85 -9.01 -2.69
N ALA A 137 1.66 -10.02 -1.84
CA ALA A 137 2.61 -11.13 -1.69
C ALA A 137 2.75 -11.94 -3.00
N VAL A 138 1.63 -12.25 -3.67
CA VAL A 138 1.65 -12.94 -4.99
C VAL A 138 2.39 -12.09 -6.03
N PHE A 139 2.16 -10.78 -6.06
CA PHE A 139 2.85 -9.87 -6.98
C PHE A 139 4.37 -9.88 -6.76
N ILE A 140 4.82 -9.80 -5.51
CA ILE A 140 6.25 -9.85 -5.18
C ILE A 140 6.85 -11.21 -5.54
N LEU A 141 6.16 -12.32 -5.24
CA LEU A 141 6.60 -13.66 -5.63
C LEU A 141 6.73 -13.79 -7.15
N ALA A 142 5.76 -13.28 -7.91
CA ALA A 142 5.83 -13.27 -9.37
C ALA A 142 7.03 -12.46 -9.89
N ARG A 143 7.35 -11.33 -9.25
CA ARG A 143 8.53 -10.51 -9.57
C ARG A 143 9.83 -11.25 -9.28
N ILE A 144 9.94 -11.93 -8.15
CA ILE A 144 11.09 -12.76 -7.76
C ILE A 144 11.30 -13.86 -8.81
N VAL A 145 10.23 -14.59 -9.17
CA VAL A 145 10.27 -15.66 -10.19
C VAL A 145 10.69 -15.09 -11.55
N LYS A 146 10.09 -13.99 -11.99
CA LYS A 146 10.45 -13.32 -13.23
C LYS A 146 11.92 -12.90 -13.23
N SER A 147 12.42 -12.32 -12.15
CA SER A 147 13.83 -11.92 -12.07
C SER A 147 14.75 -13.12 -12.19
N ARG A 148 14.42 -14.23 -11.52
CA ARG A 148 15.23 -15.45 -11.60
C ARG A 148 15.25 -16.03 -13.01
N ILE A 149 14.13 -16.02 -13.72
CA ILE A 149 14.01 -16.55 -15.10
C ILE A 149 14.71 -15.64 -16.11
N VAL A 150 14.53 -14.32 -16.02
CA VAL A 150 14.99 -13.37 -17.04
C VAL A 150 16.42 -12.88 -16.77
N ASN A 151 16.74 -12.56 -15.52
CA ASN A 151 18.01 -11.93 -15.16
C ASN A 151 19.03 -12.92 -14.59
N GLY A 152 18.61 -14.15 -14.23
CA GLY A 152 19.48 -15.17 -13.66
C GLY A 152 19.84 -14.96 -12.18
N TYR A 153 19.31 -13.93 -11.50
CA TYR A 153 19.51 -13.67 -10.08
C TYR A 153 18.23 -13.19 -9.38
N PHE A 154 18.19 -13.34 -8.05
CA PHE A 154 17.12 -12.82 -7.21
C PHE A 154 17.36 -11.33 -6.92
N ILE A 155 16.31 -10.49 -7.02
CA ILE A 155 16.33 -9.06 -6.66
C ILE A 155 15.76 -8.86 -5.26
#